data_AF-F3ZPS6-F1
#
_entry.id   AF-F3ZPS6-F1
#
_cell.length_a   1.000
_cell.length_b   1.000
_cell.length_c   1.000
_cell.angle_alpha   90.00
_cell.angle_beta   90.00
_cell.angle_gamma   90.00
#
_symmetry.space_group_name_H-M   'P 1'
#
loop_
_entity.id
_entity.type
_entity.pdbx_description
1 polymer ?
#
loop_
_entity_poly.entity_id
_entity_poly.type
_entity_poly.pdbx_seq_one_letter_code
_entity_poly.pdbx_strand_id
1 'polypeptide(L)'
;MFWTILIFVVSIAIISIFTAIQKKEETLSAQTLQDRFSVMIDMLNSFAFDGKATIGTISEHSFNLYRPDEHQVINFSYHKGTLTITWRYPYHEKEIIHSLNLPKARYISFFQQEKLVDRFIDEMIGIVQDYKYKILNNFNH
;
A
#
# COMPACT_ATOMS: atom_id res chain seq x y z
N MET A 1 -41.51 -10.23 -12.55
CA MET A 1 -40.93 -11.42 -11.88
C MET A 1 -39.41 -11.51 -12.03
N PHE A 2 -38.82 -11.19 -13.19
CA PHE A 2 -37.35 -11.13 -13.34
C PHE A 2 -36.69 -9.99 -12.54
N TRP A 3 -37.27 -8.78 -12.59
CA TRP A 3 -36.77 -7.60 -11.87
C TRP A 3 -36.76 -7.76 -10.34
N THR A 4 -37.73 -8.48 -9.77
CA THR A 4 -37.81 -8.73 -8.33
C THR A 4 -36.70 -9.67 -7.85
N ILE A 5 -36.32 -10.66 -8.68
CA ILE A 5 -35.21 -11.57 -8.37
C ILE A 5 -33.87 -10.82 -8.47
N LEU A 6 -33.71 -9.96 -9.48
CA LEU A 6 -32.50 -9.15 -9.65
C LEU A 6 -32.27 -8.21 -8.47
N ILE A 7 -33.32 -7.50 -8.02
CA ILE A 7 -33.24 -6.60 -6.87
C ILE A 7 -32.86 -7.38 -5.59
N PHE A 8 -33.44 -8.56 -5.39
CA PHE A 8 -33.15 -9.40 -4.23
C PHE A 8 -31.68 -9.86 -4.19
N VAL A 9 -31.11 -10.26 -5.34
CA VAL A 9 -29.70 -10.65 -5.44
C VAL A 9 -28.76 -9.48 -5.15
N VAL A 10 -29.08 -8.29 -5.67
CA VAL A 10 -28.29 -7.07 -5.42
C VAL A 10 -28.38 -6.66 -3.95
N SER A 11 -29.56 -6.75 -3.32
CA SER A 11 -29.73 -6.46 -1.90
C SER A 11 -28.90 -7.38 -1.01
N ILE A 12 -28.83 -8.68 -1.32
CA ILE A 12 -27.97 -9.63 -0.58
C ILE A 12 -26.49 -9.27 -0.73
N ALA A 13 -26.05 -8.92 -1.94
CA ALA A 13 -24.68 -8.50 -2.18
C ALA A 13 -24.33 -7.25 -1.37
N ILE A 14 -25.20 -6.23 -1.35
CA ILE A 14 -25.02 -5.01 -0.56
C ILE A 14 -24.95 -5.33 0.94
N ILE A 15 -25.88 -6.14 1.46
CA ILE A 15 -25.89 -6.54 2.88
C ILE A 15 -24.62 -7.31 3.25
N SER A 16 -24.12 -8.18 2.38
CA SER A 16 -22.87 -8.92 2.63
C SER A 16 -21.65 -8.00 2.73
N ILE A 17 -21.63 -6.92 1.94
CA ILE A 17 -20.58 -5.90 1.99
C ILE A 17 -20.71 -5.07 3.28
N PHE A 18 -21.92 -4.65 3.66
CA PHE A 18 -22.15 -3.90 4.90
C PHE A 18 -21.83 -4.71 6.16
N THR A 19 -22.18 -6.00 6.19
CA THR A 19 -21.83 -6.89 7.32
C THR A 19 -20.32 -7.16 7.39
N ALA A 20 -19.63 -7.27 6.26
CA ALA A 20 -18.17 -7.36 6.24
C ALA A 20 -17.48 -6.07 6.76
N ILE A 21 -18.11 -4.91 6.55
CA ILE A 21 -17.64 -3.61 7.07
C ILE A 21 -17.93 -3.49 8.57
N GLN A 22 -19.15 -3.80 9.04
CA GLN A 22 -19.51 -3.73 10.47
C GLN A 22 -18.75 -4.73 11.33
N LYS A 23 -18.47 -5.93 10.82
CA LYS A 23 -17.66 -6.93 11.54
C LYS A 23 -16.21 -6.47 11.77
N LYS A 24 -15.71 -5.49 11.00
CA LYS A 24 -14.40 -4.84 11.24
C LYS A 24 -14.46 -3.75 12.31
N GLU A 25 -15.63 -3.18 12.59
CA GLU A 25 -15.81 -2.13 13.61
C GLU A 25 -15.86 -2.70 15.04
N GLU A 26 -16.43 -3.89 15.28
CA GLU A 26 -16.50 -4.46 16.65
C GLU A 26 -15.14 -4.85 17.25
N THR A 27 -14.06 -4.86 16.46
CA THR A 27 -12.66 -5.05 16.89
C THR A 27 -11.88 -3.75 17.12
N LEU A 28 -12.57 -2.63 17.39
CA LEU A 28 -11.97 -1.29 17.52
C LEU A 28 -11.05 -1.07 18.74
N SER A 29 -10.82 -2.04 19.63
CA SER A 29 -9.92 -1.86 20.79
C SER A 29 -8.47 -2.31 20.58
N ALA A 30 -8.10 -2.84 19.40
CA ALA A 30 -6.70 -3.15 19.07
C ALA A 30 -6.49 -3.22 17.54
N GLN A 31 -6.78 -2.13 16.81
CA GLN A 31 -6.47 -2.08 15.38
C GLN A 31 -4.96 -2.24 15.16
N THR A 32 -4.59 -3.27 14.39
CA THR A 32 -3.20 -3.53 14.05
C THR A 32 -2.66 -2.40 13.16
N LEU A 33 -1.33 -2.31 13.03
CA LEU A 33 -0.71 -1.33 12.12
C LEU A 33 -1.23 -1.49 10.69
N GLN A 34 -1.48 -2.74 10.29
CA GLN A 34 -2.02 -3.13 9.01
C GLN A 34 -3.45 -2.61 8.81
N ASP A 35 -4.32 -2.76 9.81
CA ASP A 35 -5.70 -2.27 9.73
C ASP A 35 -5.76 -0.74 9.61
N ARG A 36 -4.88 -0.05 10.35
CA ARG A 36 -4.84 1.42 10.39
C ARG A 36 -4.44 2.05 9.05
N PHE A 37 -3.53 1.39 8.35
CA PHE A 37 -2.95 1.88 7.09
C PHE A 37 -3.35 1.01 5.90
N SER A 38 -4.50 0.32 6.00
CA SER A 38 -4.98 -0.61 4.98
C SER A 38 -5.11 0.06 3.62
N VAL A 39 -5.55 1.32 3.57
CA VAL A 39 -5.67 2.11 2.34
C VAL A 39 -4.32 2.24 1.64
N MET A 40 -3.29 2.63 2.41
CA MET A 40 -1.94 2.76 1.86
C MET A 40 -1.39 1.43 1.39
N ILE A 41 -1.63 0.38 2.17
CA ILE A 41 -1.21 -0.99 1.83
C ILE A 41 -1.88 -1.44 0.54
N ASP A 42 -3.19 -1.28 0.41
CA ASP A 42 -3.97 -1.73 -0.74
C ASP A 42 -3.56 -0.99 -2.01
N MET A 43 -3.38 0.32 -1.93
CA MET A 43 -2.92 1.13 -3.07
C MET A 43 -1.49 0.78 -3.49
N LEU A 44 -0.55 0.68 -2.55
CA LEU A 44 0.83 0.32 -2.85
C LEU A 44 0.95 -1.13 -3.33
N ASN A 45 0.15 -2.05 -2.80
CA ASN A 45 0.04 -3.42 -3.27
C ASN A 45 -0.51 -3.47 -4.71
N SER A 46 -1.62 -2.76 -4.96
CA SER A 46 -2.23 -2.71 -6.29
C SER A 46 -1.27 -2.14 -7.33
N PHE A 47 -0.51 -1.11 -6.98
CA PHE A 47 0.40 -0.46 -7.92
C PHE A 47 1.72 -1.23 -8.09
N ALA A 48 2.38 -1.61 -6.99
CA ALA A 48 3.71 -2.19 -7.07
C ALA A 48 3.69 -3.70 -7.35
N PHE A 49 2.67 -4.42 -6.90
CA PHE A 49 2.67 -5.89 -6.88
C PHE A 49 1.43 -6.51 -7.55
N ASP A 50 0.69 -5.74 -8.35
CA ASP A 50 -0.58 -6.13 -9.00
C ASP A 50 -1.64 -6.68 -8.03
N GLY A 51 -1.64 -6.20 -6.79
CA GLY A 51 -2.55 -6.66 -5.74
C GLY A 51 -2.18 -8.01 -5.13
N LYS A 52 -1.02 -8.59 -5.48
CA LYS A 52 -0.59 -9.94 -5.09
C LYS A 52 0.53 -9.96 -4.04
N ALA A 53 0.81 -8.84 -3.39
CA ALA A 53 1.81 -8.79 -2.33
C ALA A 53 1.43 -9.68 -1.15
N THR A 54 2.46 -10.22 -0.51
CA THR A 54 2.40 -10.88 0.79
C THR A 54 2.86 -9.91 1.87
N ILE A 55 2.19 -9.93 3.02
CA ILE A 55 2.60 -9.17 4.20
C ILE A 55 3.55 -10.04 5.03
N GLY A 56 4.80 -9.61 5.15
CA GLY A 56 5.79 -10.20 6.04
C GLY A 56 5.95 -9.37 7.30
N THR A 57 5.41 -9.83 8.43
CA THR A 57 5.59 -9.17 9.72
C THR A 57 7.04 -9.25 10.18
N ILE A 58 7.65 -8.10 10.48
CA ILE A 58 9.02 -8.01 11.02
C ILE A 58 8.95 -7.82 12.54
N SER A 59 8.04 -6.97 13.00
CA SER A 59 7.77 -6.72 14.41
C SER A 59 6.32 -6.25 14.60
N GLU A 60 5.90 -6.00 15.85
CA GLU A 60 4.59 -5.39 16.14
C GLU A 60 4.40 -3.99 15.51
N HIS A 61 5.49 -3.35 15.11
CA HIS A 61 5.52 -1.99 14.61
C HIS A 61 6.07 -1.88 13.19
N SER A 62 6.38 -3.00 12.54
CA SER A 62 6.90 -2.99 11.18
C SER A 62 6.60 -4.26 10.41
N PHE A 63 6.33 -4.09 9.11
CA PHE A 63 6.08 -5.18 8.18
C PHE A 63 6.56 -4.80 6.77
N ASN A 64 6.72 -5.81 5.93
CA ASN A 64 7.03 -5.66 4.51
C ASN A 64 5.84 -6.07 3.65
N LEU A 65 5.64 -5.36 2.55
CA LEU A 65 4.95 -5.85 1.37
C LEU A 65 6.01 -6.33 0.37
N TYR A 66 5.85 -7.56 -0.09
CA TYR A 66 6.76 -8.17 -1.06
C TYR A 66 6.06 -9.27 -1.84
N ARG A 67 6.58 -9.63 -3.02
CA ARG A 67 6.15 -10.80 -3.78
C ARG A 67 7.35 -11.73 -3.95
N PRO A 68 7.23 -13.06 -3.75
CA PRO A 68 8.39 -13.97 -3.80
C PRO A 68 9.17 -13.96 -5.14
N ASP A 69 8.49 -13.65 -6.23
CA ASP A 69 9.03 -13.58 -7.59
C ASP A 69 9.42 -12.16 -8.02
N GLU A 70 9.27 -11.16 -7.14
CA GLU A 70 9.70 -9.79 -7.37
C GLU A 70 10.73 -9.36 -6.33
N HIS A 71 11.77 -8.68 -6.77
CA HIS A 71 12.87 -8.29 -5.88
C HIS A 71 12.65 -6.94 -5.20
N GLN A 72 11.53 -6.26 -5.47
CA GLN A 72 11.18 -5.02 -4.79
C GLN A 72 10.46 -5.28 -3.47
N VAL A 73 10.65 -4.38 -2.51
CA VAL A 73 10.05 -4.46 -1.17
C VAL A 73 9.57 -3.07 -0.75
N ILE A 74 8.38 -3.03 -0.14
CA ILE A 74 7.88 -1.83 0.53
C ILE A 74 7.78 -2.12 2.02
N ASN A 75 8.59 -1.44 2.82
CA ASN A 75 8.56 -1.54 4.27
C ASN A 75 7.66 -0.46 4.88
N PHE A 76 6.85 -0.85 5.85
CA PHE A 76 6.13 0.05 6.73
C PHE A 76 6.74 -0.06 8.13
N SER A 77 7.10 1.07 8.72
CA SER A 77 7.65 1.15 10.07
C SER A 77 6.98 2.28 10.84
N TYR A 78 6.41 1.96 12.00
CA TYR A 78 5.67 2.90 12.82
C TYR A 78 6.33 3.09 14.17
N HIS A 79 6.81 4.31 14.43
CA HIS A 79 7.47 4.61 15.69
C HIS A 79 7.07 5.98 16.21
N LYS A 80 6.69 6.05 17.49
CA LYS A 80 6.36 7.30 18.21
C LYS A 80 5.38 8.21 17.44
N GLY A 81 4.36 7.62 16.81
CA GLY A 81 3.35 8.38 16.07
C GLY A 81 3.75 8.77 14.64
N THR A 82 4.92 8.36 14.18
CA THR A 82 5.41 8.57 12.81
C THR A 82 5.35 7.27 12.04
N LEU A 83 4.72 7.30 10.86
CA LEU A 83 4.82 6.20 9.90
C LEU A 83 5.90 6.54 8.88
N THR A 84 6.84 5.64 8.69
CA THR A 84 7.81 5.68 7.59
C THR A 84 7.49 4.54 6.63
N ILE A 85 7.29 4.88 5.37
CA ILE A 85 7.13 3.92 4.27
C ILE A 85 8.39 4.01 3.43
N THR A 86 9.11 2.90 3.29
CA THR A 86 10.34 2.82 2.50
C THR A 86 10.16 1.85 1.35
N TRP A 87 10.28 2.34 0.12
CA TRP A 87 10.24 1.52 -1.07
C TRP A 87 11.66 1.29 -1.56
N ARG A 88 12.03 0.01 -1.66
CA ARG A 88 13.27 -0.44 -2.27
C ARG A 88 12.99 -1.15 -3.58
N TYR A 89 13.58 -0.66 -4.65
CA TYR A 89 13.42 -1.19 -6.01
C TYR A 89 14.80 -1.48 -6.62
N PRO A 90 15.17 -2.74 -6.85
CA PRO A 90 16.45 -3.07 -7.47
C PRO A 90 16.45 -2.80 -8.97
N TYR A 91 17.50 -2.16 -9.47
CA TYR A 91 17.73 -1.92 -10.89
C TYR A 91 19.24 -1.82 -11.22
N HIS A 92 19.72 -2.66 -12.15
CA HIS A 92 21.12 -2.72 -12.60
C HIS A 92 22.15 -2.66 -11.46
N GLU A 93 22.18 -3.72 -10.63
CA GLU A 93 23.14 -3.89 -9.52
C GLU A 93 23.09 -2.82 -8.42
N LYS A 94 22.16 -1.88 -8.50
CA LYS A 94 21.89 -0.90 -7.43
C LYS A 94 20.45 -0.98 -6.96
N GLU A 95 20.24 -0.55 -5.73
CA GLU A 95 18.92 -0.44 -5.13
C GLU A 95 18.50 1.02 -5.13
N ILE A 96 17.36 1.30 -5.77
CA ILE A 96 16.70 2.60 -5.71
C ILE A 96 15.87 2.60 -4.43
N ILE A 97 16.14 3.53 -3.53
CA ILE A 97 15.46 3.63 -2.24
C ILE A 97 14.76 4.98 -2.17
N HIS A 98 13.44 4.97 -1.99
CA HIS A 98 12.64 6.16 -1.72
C HIS A 98 11.88 5.98 -0.41
N SER A 99 11.64 7.07 0.33
CA SER A 99 10.97 6.99 1.63
C SER A 99 10.01 8.16 1.86
N LEU A 100 8.81 7.81 2.30
CA LEU A 100 7.79 8.75 2.75
C LEU A 100 7.73 8.74 4.27
N ASN A 101 7.90 9.92 4.87
CA ASN A 101 7.79 10.11 6.32
C ASN A 101 6.52 10.88 6.65
N LEU A 102 5.66 10.27 7.47
CA LEU A 102 4.37 10.80 7.87
C LEU A 102 4.36 11.04 9.39
N PRO A 103 4.77 12.23 9.84
CA PRO A 103 4.64 12.58 11.24
C PRO A 103 3.15 12.67 11.62
N LYS A 104 2.83 12.28 12.85
CA LYS A 104 1.44 12.29 13.35
C LYS A 104 0.49 11.44 12.49
N ALA A 105 0.99 10.34 11.93
CA ALA A 105 0.24 9.40 11.07
C ALA A 105 -0.99 8.78 11.75
N ARG A 106 -1.15 8.94 13.07
CA ARG A 106 -2.37 8.57 13.79
C ARG A 106 -3.61 9.43 13.45
N TYR A 107 -3.43 10.61 12.86
CA TYR A 107 -4.51 11.57 12.58
C TYR A 107 -4.77 11.78 11.09
N ILE A 108 -4.14 11.01 10.21
CA ILE A 108 -4.34 11.16 8.77
C ILE A 108 -5.67 10.51 8.37
N SER A 109 -6.50 11.27 7.67
CA SER A 109 -7.78 10.75 7.15
C SER A 109 -7.56 9.83 5.96
N PHE A 110 -8.55 8.98 5.66
CA PHE A 110 -8.58 8.12 4.46
C PHE A 110 -8.15 8.88 3.19
N PHE A 111 -8.79 10.02 2.90
CA PHE A 111 -8.48 10.85 1.73
C PHE A 111 -7.04 11.40 1.73
N GLN A 112 -6.49 11.72 2.92
CA GLN A 112 -5.10 12.12 3.03
C GLN A 112 -4.16 10.95 2.76
N GLN A 113 -4.51 9.73 3.19
CA GLN A 113 -3.73 8.53 2.88
C GLN A 113 -3.63 8.32 1.38
N GLU A 114 -4.76 8.37 0.66
CA GLU A 114 -4.79 8.22 -0.80
C GLU A 114 -3.88 9.24 -1.49
N LYS A 115 -4.09 10.53 -1.21
CA LYS A 115 -3.31 11.61 -1.83
C LYS A 115 -1.81 11.53 -1.53
N LEU A 116 -1.43 11.04 -0.35
CA LEU A 116 -0.03 10.86 0.02
C LEU A 116 0.60 9.69 -0.72
N VAL A 117 -0.15 8.60 -0.88
CA VAL A 117 0.31 7.40 -1.61
C VAL A 117 0.43 7.67 -3.09
N ASP A 118 -0.55 8.34 -3.71
CA ASP A 118 -0.50 8.72 -5.13
C ASP A 118 0.77 9.53 -5.41
N ARG A 119 1.04 10.55 -4.60
CA ARG A 119 2.26 11.35 -4.75
C ARG A 119 3.52 10.50 -4.57
N PHE A 120 3.54 9.61 -3.58
CA PHE A 120 4.71 8.75 -3.32
C PHE A 120 4.97 7.79 -4.49
N ILE A 121 3.92 7.28 -5.12
CA ILE A 121 4.00 6.48 -6.35
C ILE A 121 4.57 7.33 -7.49
N ASP A 122 4.02 8.51 -7.74
CA ASP A 122 4.50 9.42 -8.80
C ASP A 122 5.98 9.78 -8.63
N GLU A 123 6.39 10.10 -7.39
CA GLU A 123 7.78 10.35 -7.04
C GLU A 123 8.66 9.14 -7.34
N MET A 124 8.24 7.93 -6.96
CA MET A 124 8.99 6.70 -7.21
C MET A 124 9.12 6.42 -8.71
N ILE A 125 8.05 6.59 -9.49
CA ILE A 125 8.08 6.45 -10.96
C ILE A 125 9.12 7.40 -11.55
N GLY A 126 9.10 8.67 -11.15
CA GLY A 126 10.05 9.68 -11.62
C GLY A 126 11.50 9.32 -11.30
N ILE A 127 11.77 8.88 -10.06
CA ILE A 127 13.11 8.46 -9.62
C ILE A 127 13.59 7.26 -10.45
N VAL A 128 12.75 6.26 -10.65
CA VAL A 128 13.08 5.06 -11.42
C VAL A 128 13.35 5.42 -12.89
N GLN A 129 12.54 6.29 -13.49
CA GLN A 129 12.72 6.73 -14.87
C GLN A 129 14.01 7.53 -15.08
N ASP A 130 14.30 8.49 -14.20
CA ASP A 130 15.55 9.27 -14.24
C ASP A 130 16.78 8.36 -14.10
N TYR A 131 16.71 7.39 -13.17
CA TYR A 131 17.80 6.42 -12.99
C TYR A 131 17.99 5.53 -14.23
N LYS A 132 16.90 5.03 -14.82
CA LYS A 132 16.93 4.28 -16.09
C LYS A 132 17.60 5.08 -17.21
N TYR A 133 17.20 6.35 -17.38
CA TYR A 133 17.77 7.24 -18.39
C TYR A 133 19.27 7.47 -18.21
N LYS A 134 19.71 7.73 -16.97
CA LYS A 134 21.13 7.92 -16.64
C LYS A 134 21.97 6.68 -16.95
N ILE A 135 21.47 5.50 -16.62
CA ILE A 135 22.15 4.24 -16.89
C ILE A 135 22.25 3.99 -18.40
N LEU A 136 21.17 4.13 -19.15
CA LEU A 136 21.16 3.93 -20.60
C LEU A 136 22.12 4.87 -21.33
N ASN A 137 22.19 6.14 -20.93
CA ASN A 137 23.11 7.10 -21.55
C ASN A 137 24.58 6.88 -21.18
N ASN A 138 24.86 6.41 -19.97
CA ASN A 138 26.22 6.06 -19.57
C ASN A 138 26.78 4.85 -20.33
N PHE A 139 25.93 3.99 -20.90
CA PHE A 139 26.36 2.86 -21.74
C PHE A 139 26.59 3.24 -23.22
N ASN A 140 26.23 4.45 -23.65
CA ASN A 140 26.37 4.91 -25.03
C ASN A 140 27.65 5.74 -25.28
N HIS A 141 28.59 5.74 -24.33
CA HIS A 141 29.91 6.37 -24.40
C HIS A 141 31.01 5.33 -24.11
#